data_AF-A0A1F9M1M1-F1
#
_entry.id   AF-A0A1F9M1M1-F1
#
_cell.length_a   1.000
_cell.length_b   1.000
_cell.length_c   1.000
_cell.angle_alpha   90.00
_cell.angle_beta   90.00
_cell.angle_gamma   90.00
#
_symmetry.space_group_name_H-M   'P 1'
#
loop_
_entity.id
_entity.type
_entity.pdbx_description
1 polymer ?
#
loop_
_entity_poly.entity_id
_entity_poly.type
_entity_poly.pdbx_seq_one_letter_code
_entity_poly.pdbx_strand_id
1 'polypeptide(L)'
;MRTPKIVIPLIISLALFFIGSLAFASGGGGKKAPEKEAVENGVHMTISGTILDSHKEPVGEATVIIRENGREVAEVETAKNGHYVTDFIADEQILQGAQFELEVRKVSFTNKSIPFQSADFAHKGDRYFIAEDVSLDRELGPAFWIATVVFVLAYVLIAFELLHRTVAAMLGAALMMLISYTIGTIYPEFRIYSFERAIAAIDMNVIFLLMGMMIIVGILKNTGVFQWCAYVSYKVAKGKVFPLTVILMAFTAVTSAFLDNVTTMLLLTGVAIEIAVSCSLNPLYLLIPLVLASNVGGTATLIGDPPNIMIGSYASLTFMDFVVALALLCVVTMVVLSVFVKLVWGKAFNSAQATISNVDTFTAELKEKYKIYDMPLLTYGLVVLGFTVFLFLSHGYWHMEVCIAALAGAAILTTVAMVTKKVNLLHMIEKDIEWPTLMFFMFLFILVGAVEETGLLAVVADWILSVSGGEYLMSMTLILWVAAIMSAFVDNIPFTATMLPIVGYLSTVIPGAENTLWWALALGACFGGNGTIIGASANVVTMGIAESQGYKISFIGFMKTAFPFMIISIIICQIWLMVFKPA
;
A
#
# COMPACT_ATOMS: atom_id res chain seq x y z
N MET A 1 -51.66 12.47 -7.44
CA MET A 1 -50.83 12.72 -6.24
C MET A 1 -50.70 11.43 -5.45
N ARG A 2 -49.56 10.74 -5.53
CA ARG A 2 -49.21 9.58 -4.70
C ARG A 2 -47.77 9.80 -4.23
N THR A 3 -47.60 10.06 -2.95
CA THR A 3 -46.30 10.09 -2.27
C THR A 3 -45.71 8.68 -2.25
N PRO A 4 -44.41 8.48 -2.56
CA PRO A 4 -43.82 7.15 -2.60
C PRO A 4 -43.48 6.66 -1.18
N LYS A 5 -43.89 5.42 -0.89
CA LYS A 5 -43.75 4.68 0.39
C LYS A 5 -42.31 4.35 0.83
N ILE A 6 -41.29 5.10 0.39
CA ILE A 6 -39.87 4.78 0.60
C ILE A 6 -39.23 5.69 1.66
N VAL A 7 -39.83 6.83 1.97
CA VAL A 7 -39.23 7.82 2.90
C VAL A 7 -39.32 7.39 4.37
N ILE A 8 -40.40 6.70 4.76
CA ILE A 8 -40.65 6.29 6.15
C ILE A 8 -39.68 5.19 6.63
N PRO A 9 -39.40 4.11 5.87
CA PRO A 9 -38.43 3.10 6.32
C PRO A 9 -36.98 3.63 6.37
N LEU A 10 -36.62 4.62 5.54
CA LEU A 10 -35.28 5.22 5.53
C LEU A 10 -34.99 6.05 6.81
N ILE A 11 -36.00 6.76 7.31
CA ILE A 11 -35.90 7.56 8.54
C ILE A 11 -35.82 6.67 9.80
N ILE A 12 -36.51 5.52 9.79
CA ILE A 12 -36.49 4.57 10.92
C ILE A 12 -35.12 3.84 11.00
N SER A 13 -34.49 3.51 9.88
CA SER A 13 -33.14 2.92 9.86
C SER A 13 -32.06 3.89 10.32
N LEU A 14 -32.18 5.19 10.01
CA LEU A 14 -31.25 6.22 10.48
C LEU A 14 -31.38 6.47 12.00
N ALA A 15 -32.59 6.38 12.56
CA ALA A 15 -32.82 6.55 14.00
C ALA A 15 -32.32 5.36 14.84
N LEU A 16 -32.39 4.13 14.32
CA LEU A 16 -31.88 2.93 15.02
C LEU A 16 -30.35 2.86 15.04
N PHE A 17 -29.67 3.48 14.06
CA PHE A 17 -28.20 3.51 14.01
C PHE A 17 -27.61 4.42 15.10
N PHE A 18 -28.29 5.52 15.45
CA PHE A 18 -27.82 6.45 16.49
C PHE A 18 -28.05 5.96 17.93
N ILE A 19 -28.99 5.04 18.15
CA ILE A 19 -29.28 4.50 19.50
C ILE A 19 -28.33 3.33 19.84
N GLY A 20 -27.81 2.62 18.83
CA GLY A 20 -26.85 1.53 19.03
C GLY A 20 -25.43 1.99 19.38
N SER A 21 -25.02 3.19 18.96
CA SER A 21 -23.66 3.72 19.17
C SER A 21 -23.38 4.24 20.58
N LEU A 22 -24.41 4.47 21.41
CA LEU A 22 -24.26 4.94 22.79
C LEU A 22 -24.07 3.80 23.81
N ALA A 23 -24.36 2.55 23.44
CA ALA A 23 -24.32 1.42 24.38
C ALA A 23 -22.95 0.72 24.48
N PHE A 24 -22.02 0.96 23.55
CA PHE A 24 -20.72 0.29 23.51
C PHE A 24 -19.54 1.12 24.08
N ALA A 25 -19.80 2.33 24.59
CA ALA A 25 -18.76 3.23 25.09
C ALA A 25 -18.35 3.00 26.57
N SER A 26 -18.75 1.90 27.22
CA SER A 26 -18.45 1.69 28.66
C SER A 26 -17.91 0.31 29.06
N GLY A 27 -17.45 -0.51 28.10
CA GLY A 27 -17.04 -1.89 28.35
C GLY A 27 -15.53 -2.16 28.25
N GLY A 28 -14.66 -1.32 28.82
CA GLY A 28 -13.22 -1.57 28.87
C GLY A 28 -12.83 -2.43 30.08
N GLY A 29 -12.64 -3.73 29.88
CA GLY A 29 -12.18 -4.67 30.91
C GLY A 29 -10.68 -4.53 31.21
N GLY A 30 -10.33 -3.70 32.19
CA GLY A 30 -9.00 -3.68 32.79
C GLY A 30 -8.83 -4.83 33.80
N LYS A 31 -7.69 -5.55 33.73
CA LYS A 31 -7.27 -6.49 34.79
C LYS A 31 -7.20 -5.73 36.12
N LYS A 32 -7.83 -6.27 37.16
CA LYS A 32 -7.78 -5.74 38.53
C LYS A 32 -6.34 -5.69 39.01
N ALA A 33 -5.86 -4.49 39.35
CA ALA A 33 -4.68 -4.28 40.17
C ALA A 33 -4.86 -4.96 41.54
N PRO A 34 -3.78 -5.45 42.18
CA PRO A 34 -3.86 -5.99 43.53
C PRO A 34 -4.36 -4.91 44.52
N GLU A 35 -5.21 -5.31 45.46
CA GLU A 35 -5.75 -4.44 46.52
C GLU A 35 -4.59 -3.75 47.27
N LYS A 36 -4.49 -2.43 47.14
CA LYS A 36 -3.55 -1.59 47.89
C LYS A 36 -4.14 -1.27 49.27
N GLU A 37 -3.41 -1.61 50.33
CA GLU A 37 -3.68 -1.11 51.68
C GLU A 37 -3.67 0.43 51.68
N ALA A 38 -4.68 1.05 52.29
CA ALA A 38 -4.83 2.50 52.32
C ALA A 38 -3.77 3.12 53.24
N VAL A 39 -2.83 3.87 52.66
CA VAL A 39 -1.89 4.71 53.39
C VAL A 39 -2.62 6.01 53.75
N GLU A 40 -2.97 6.20 55.03
CA GLU A 40 -3.79 7.32 55.51
C GLU A 40 -3.08 8.70 55.48
N ASN A 41 -1.77 8.76 55.19
CA ASN A 41 -0.97 10.01 55.09
C ASN A 41 0.04 9.94 53.91
N GLY A 42 -0.44 9.65 52.70
CA GLY A 42 0.42 9.48 51.53
C GLY A 42 0.42 10.68 50.58
N VAL A 43 1.57 10.96 49.99
CA VAL A 43 1.76 11.97 48.95
C VAL A 43 1.48 11.36 47.58
N HIS A 44 0.74 12.06 46.73
CA HIS A 44 0.44 11.61 45.37
C HIS A 44 1.60 11.95 44.43
N MET A 45 2.19 10.93 43.84
CA MET A 45 3.29 11.03 42.88
C MET A 45 2.78 10.69 41.48
N THR A 46 3.03 11.58 40.52
CA THR A 46 2.73 11.38 39.10
C THR A 46 4.02 11.44 38.29
N ILE A 47 4.37 10.39 37.57
CA ILE A 47 5.48 10.40 36.62
C ILE A 47 4.89 10.21 35.22
N SER A 48 5.31 11.05 34.29
CA SER A 48 4.81 11.01 32.91
C SER A 48 5.93 11.27 31.92
N GLY A 49 5.69 10.95 30.64
CA GLY A 49 6.63 11.25 29.58
C GLY A 49 6.37 10.44 28.34
N THR A 50 7.36 10.39 27.46
CA THR A 50 7.32 9.70 26.18
C THR A 50 8.53 8.81 26.03
N ILE A 51 8.31 7.55 25.68
CA ILE A 51 9.39 6.64 25.29
C ILE A 51 9.58 6.76 23.77
N LEU A 52 10.81 7.08 23.37
CA LEU A 52 11.22 7.27 21.98
C LEU A 52 12.34 6.30 21.64
N ASP A 53 12.53 5.96 20.37
CA ASP A 53 13.71 5.23 19.91
C ASP A 53 14.84 6.17 19.44
N SER A 54 15.91 5.59 18.91
CA SER A 54 17.05 6.32 18.33
C SER A 54 16.68 7.23 17.16
N HIS A 55 15.55 6.96 16.52
CA HIS A 55 15.01 7.71 15.39
C HIS A 55 13.97 8.76 15.82
N LYS A 56 13.77 8.92 17.13
CA LYS A 56 12.74 9.79 17.76
C LYS A 56 11.30 9.35 17.45
N GLU A 57 11.12 8.09 17.06
CA GLU A 57 9.79 7.52 16.87
C GLU A 57 9.25 7.02 18.22
N PRO A 58 7.94 7.16 18.47
CA PRO A 58 7.32 6.71 19.70
C PRO A 58 7.35 5.18 19.85
N VAL A 59 7.73 4.72 21.03
CA VAL A 59 7.87 3.31 21.36
C VAL A 59 6.68 2.86 22.20
N GLY A 60 5.65 2.32 21.55
CA GLY A 60 4.49 1.72 22.24
C GLY A 60 4.79 0.35 22.85
N GLU A 61 3.95 -0.10 23.79
CA GLU A 61 4.09 -1.39 24.49
C GLU A 61 5.43 -1.61 25.22
N ALA A 62 6.12 -0.54 25.60
CA ALA A 62 7.21 -0.60 26.55
C ALA A 62 6.66 -0.66 27.98
N THR A 63 7.23 -1.52 28.81
CA THR A 63 6.92 -1.60 30.24
C THR A 63 7.75 -0.56 30.97
N VAL A 64 7.08 0.37 31.66
CA VAL A 64 7.69 1.37 32.54
C VAL A 64 7.43 0.96 33.98
N ILE A 65 8.50 0.70 34.71
CA ILE A 65 8.50 0.25 36.10
C ILE A 65 9.11 1.35 36.95
N ILE A 66 8.38 1.79 37.97
CA ILE A 66 8.89 2.73 38.97
C ILE A 66 9.28 1.95 40.21
N ARG A 67 10.53 2.15 40.63
CA ARG A 67 11.07 1.58 41.86
C ARG A 67 11.40 2.68 42.86
N GLU A 68 11.09 2.40 44.12
CA GLU A 68 11.47 3.20 45.27
C GLU A 68 12.41 2.37 46.14
N ASN A 69 13.66 2.82 46.31
CA ASN A 69 14.71 2.11 47.04
C ASN A 69 14.86 0.63 46.60
N GLY A 70 14.68 0.37 45.30
CA GLY A 70 14.76 -0.96 44.69
C GLY A 70 13.47 -1.80 44.74
N ARG A 71 12.41 -1.34 45.40
CA ARG A 71 11.09 -2.01 45.42
C ARG A 71 10.17 -1.41 44.36
N GLU A 72 9.50 -2.26 43.60
CA GLU A 72 8.49 -1.84 42.62
C GLU A 72 7.27 -1.22 43.30
N VAL A 73 6.91 0.00 42.90
CA VAL A 73 5.77 0.76 43.44
C VAL A 73 4.69 1.05 42.39
N ALA A 74 5.05 1.01 41.11
CA ALA A 74 4.13 1.13 40.00
C ALA A 74 4.69 0.47 38.73
N GLU A 75 3.78 -0.06 37.90
CA GLU A 75 4.07 -0.60 36.58
C GLU A 75 2.98 -0.09 35.61
N VAL A 76 3.40 0.42 34.45
CA VAL A 76 2.50 0.85 33.39
C VAL A 76 3.07 0.49 32.03
N GLU A 77 2.20 0.18 31.08
CA GLU A 77 2.59 -0.04 29.68
C GLU A 77 2.33 1.24 28.87
N THR A 78 3.30 1.66 28.06
CA THR A 78 3.17 2.85 27.20
C THR A 78 2.05 2.66 26.19
N ALA A 79 1.28 3.72 25.93
CA ALA A 79 0.34 3.78 24.81
C ALA A 79 1.08 3.72 23.45
N LYS A 80 0.32 3.55 22.36
CA LYS A 80 0.88 3.44 20.99
C LYS A 80 1.77 4.62 20.58
N ASN A 81 1.49 5.80 21.11
CA ASN A 81 2.26 7.03 20.89
C ASN A 81 3.46 7.17 21.86
N GLY A 82 3.86 6.08 22.53
CA GLY A 82 5.00 6.06 23.45
C GLY A 82 4.73 6.76 24.79
N HIS A 83 3.58 7.41 24.96
CA HIS A 83 3.27 8.12 26.19
C HIS A 83 2.95 7.15 27.33
N TYR A 84 3.45 7.49 28.51
CA TYR A 84 3.13 6.82 29.77
C TYR A 84 2.76 7.85 30.83
N VAL A 85 1.86 7.46 31.71
CA VAL A 85 1.51 8.19 32.94
C VAL A 85 1.33 7.16 34.02
N THR A 86 2.01 7.34 35.14
CA THR A 86 1.91 6.48 36.32
C THR A 86 1.62 7.32 37.54
N ASP A 87 0.63 6.86 38.31
CA ASP A 87 0.20 7.48 39.56
C ASP A 87 0.39 6.48 40.71
N PHE A 88 1.13 6.88 41.73
CA PHE A 88 1.31 6.09 42.95
C PHE A 88 1.33 6.99 44.19
N ILE A 89 1.20 6.35 45.35
CA ILE A 89 1.20 7.02 46.63
C ILE A 89 2.50 6.64 47.33
N ALA A 90 3.28 7.64 47.72
CA ALA A 90 4.51 7.48 48.48
C ALA A 90 4.31 8.00 49.91
N ASP A 91 5.07 7.48 50.87
CA ASP A 91 5.03 7.94 52.26
C ASP A 91 5.78 9.27 52.40
N GLU A 92 5.16 10.26 53.06
CA GLU A 92 5.71 11.61 53.25
C GLU A 92 7.04 11.59 54.03
N GLN A 93 7.24 10.62 54.94
CA GLN A 93 8.50 10.47 55.67
C GLN A 93 9.64 9.89 54.83
N ILE A 94 9.31 9.20 53.73
CA ILE A 94 10.28 8.52 52.86
C ILE A 94 10.80 9.47 51.76
N LEU A 95 10.04 10.53 51.42
CA LEU A 95 10.47 11.57 50.47
C LEU A 95 11.80 12.26 50.85
N GLN A 96 12.16 12.31 52.14
CA GLN A 96 13.47 12.83 52.56
C GLN A 96 14.55 11.74 52.47
N GLY A 97 14.99 11.44 51.24
CA GLY A 97 16.12 10.54 50.98
C GLY A 97 15.79 9.28 50.16
N ALA A 98 14.53 9.09 49.75
CA ALA A 98 14.18 8.06 48.77
C ALA A 98 14.93 8.24 47.45
N GLN A 99 15.44 7.12 46.93
CA GLN A 99 15.90 7.03 45.55
C GLN A 99 14.80 6.38 44.71
N PHE A 100 14.32 7.13 43.73
CA PHE A 100 13.42 6.61 42.72
C PHE A 100 14.22 6.18 41.51
N GLU A 101 13.74 5.15 40.82
CA GLU A 101 14.34 4.66 39.59
C GLU A 101 13.22 4.34 38.61
N LEU A 102 13.30 4.92 37.42
CA LEU A 102 12.42 4.60 36.31
C LEU A 102 13.15 3.63 35.39
N GLU A 103 12.67 2.40 35.38
CA GLU A 103 13.18 1.34 34.53
C GLU A 103 12.23 1.14 33.35
N VAL A 104 12.75 1.24 32.14
CA VAL A 104 12.00 1.00 30.91
C VAL A 104 12.52 -0.27 30.24
N ARG A 105 11.59 -1.18 29.93
CA ARG A 105 11.87 -2.46 29.29
C ARG A 105 11.02 -2.63 28.04
N LYS A 106 11.64 -3.09 26.95
CA LYS A 106 10.93 -3.55 25.76
C LYS A 106 11.80 -4.54 24.99
N VAL A 107 11.18 -5.59 24.44
CA VAL A 107 11.89 -6.56 23.60
C VAL A 107 12.44 -5.87 22.35
N SER A 108 13.67 -6.23 21.96
CA SER A 108 14.44 -5.57 20.88
C SER A 108 14.97 -4.16 21.23
N PHE A 109 14.97 -3.79 22.51
CA PHE A 109 15.58 -2.57 23.02
C PHE A 109 16.43 -2.86 24.26
N THR A 110 17.49 -2.08 24.46
CA THR A 110 18.30 -2.13 25.67
C THR A 110 17.51 -1.52 26.83
N ASN A 111 17.44 -2.26 27.95
CA ASN A 111 16.80 -1.76 29.17
C ASN A 111 17.50 -0.48 29.65
N LYS A 112 16.71 0.53 29.99
CA LYS A 112 17.23 1.82 30.46
C LYS A 112 16.67 2.15 31.83
N SER A 113 17.56 2.58 32.71
CA SER A 113 17.21 2.95 34.09
C SER A 113 17.65 4.37 34.36
N ILE A 114 16.72 5.21 34.79
CA ILE A 114 16.96 6.62 35.09
C ILE A 114 16.71 6.84 36.58
N PRO A 115 17.75 7.17 37.36
CA PRO A 115 17.58 7.50 38.76
C PRO A 115 17.00 8.91 38.92
N PHE A 116 16.08 9.08 39.86
CA PHE A 116 15.53 10.36 40.28
C PHE A 116 15.66 10.51 41.79
N GLN A 117 15.79 11.76 42.23
CA GLN A 117 15.71 12.14 43.63
C GLN A 117 14.40 12.90 43.88
N SER A 118 13.94 12.91 45.13
CA SER A 118 12.75 13.67 45.52
C SER A 118 12.84 15.17 45.19
N ALA A 119 14.05 15.71 45.07
CA ALA A 119 14.29 17.10 44.69
C ALA A 119 13.96 17.40 43.22
N ASP A 120 13.91 16.39 42.36
CA ASP A 120 13.64 16.54 40.92
C ASP A 120 12.14 16.71 40.64
N PHE A 121 11.28 16.41 41.61
CA PHE A 121 9.84 16.53 41.48
C PHE A 121 9.37 17.96 41.73
N ALA A 122 8.58 18.49 40.79
CA ALA A 122 7.79 19.68 41.03
C ALA A 122 6.60 19.34 41.93
N HIS A 123 6.21 20.23 42.84
CA HIS A 123 5.12 19.95 43.78
C HIS A 123 4.10 21.09 43.88
N LYS A 124 2.84 20.73 44.12
CA LYS A 124 1.74 21.67 44.40
C LYS A 124 0.80 21.07 45.45
N GLY A 125 0.98 21.48 46.70
CA GLY A 125 0.34 20.80 47.85
C GLY A 125 0.91 19.39 48.00
N ASP A 126 0.03 18.40 48.21
CA ASP A 126 0.41 16.99 48.43
C ASP A 126 0.56 16.20 47.13
N ARG A 127 0.77 16.90 46.01
CA ARG A 127 0.94 16.33 44.66
C ARG A 127 2.30 16.69 44.10
N TYR A 128 3.05 15.67 43.71
CA TYR A 128 4.38 15.77 43.14
C TYR A 128 4.34 15.19 41.73
N PHE A 129 4.98 15.87 40.79
CA PHE A 129 4.96 15.50 39.39
C PHE A 129 6.31 15.72 38.71
N ILE A 130 6.66 14.81 37.81
CA ILE A 130 7.83 14.91 36.93
C ILE A 130 7.43 14.44 35.52
N ALA A 131 8.03 15.08 34.52
CA ALA A 131 7.88 14.71 33.12
C ALA A 131 9.26 14.37 32.55
N GLU A 132 9.50 13.11 32.20
CA GLU A 132 10.78 12.64 31.65
C GLU A 132 10.57 11.82 30.38
N ASP A 133 11.13 12.30 29.27
CA ASP A 133 11.18 11.54 28.02
C ASP A 133 12.40 10.63 28.00
N VAL A 134 12.22 9.38 27.55
CA VAL A 134 13.28 8.36 27.56
C VAL A 134 13.53 7.87 26.15
N SER A 135 14.76 8.03 25.67
CA SER A 135 15.19 7.41 24.42
C SER A 135 15.79 6.02 24.68
N LEU A 136 15.27 4.99 24.01
CA LEU A 136 15.73 3.61 24.03
C LEU A 136 16.56 3.28 22.80
N ASP A 137 17.67 2.58 23.02
CA ASP A 137 18.52 2.07 21.96
C ASP A 137 18.05 0.68 21.52
N ARG A 138 18.08 0.42 20.21
CA ARG A 138 17.70 -0.88 19.63
C ARG A 138 18.74 -1.94 19.97
N GLU A 139 18.27 -3.13 20.31
CA GLU A 139 19.11 -4.31 20.56
C GLU A 139 18.79 -5.42 19.56
N LEU A 140 19.83 -5.92 18.87
CA LEU A 140 19.71 -6.98 17.85
C LEU A 140 19.63 -8.38 18.49
N GLY A 141 18.53 -8.63 19.20
CA GLY A 141 18.26 -9.87 19.91
C GLY A 141 17.72 -11.03 19.05
N PRO A 142 17.29 -12.14 19.68
CA PRO A 142 16.72 -13.29 18.97
C PRO A 142 15.49 -12.96 18.12
N ALA A 143 14.57 -12.14 18.65
CA ALA A 143 13.39 -11.67 17.92
C ALA A 143 13.75 -11.02 16.57
N PHE A 144 14.78 -10.17 16.54
CA PHE A 144 15.29 -9.52 15.32
C PHE A 144 15.74 -10.53 14.27
N TRP A 145 16.58 -11.50 14.66
CA TRP A 145 17.11 -12.47 13.71
C TRP A 145 16.03 -13.40 13.18
N ILE A 146 15.09 -13.82 14.03
CA ILE A 146 13.97 -14.67 13.62
C ILE A 146 13.07 -13.91 12.63
N ALA A 147 12.67 -12.68 12.98
CA ALA A 147 11.83 -11.86 12.11
C ALA A 147 12.53 -11.63 10.76
N THR A 148 13.82 -11.27 10.78
CA THR A 148 14.62 -11.04 9.58
C THR A 148 14.71 -12.30 8.71
N VAL A 149 15.01 -13.46 9.30
CA VAL A 149 15.13 -14.72 8.55
C VAL A 149 13.79 -15.12 7.94
N VAL A 150 12.71 -15.09 8.71
CA VAL A 150 11.37 -15.45 8.21
C VAL A 150 10.94 -14.47 7.11
N PHE A 151 11.20 -13.17 7.29
CA PHE A 151 10.91 -12.15 6.31
C PHE A 151 11.67 -12.38 5.00
N VAL A 152 13.00 -12.54 5.06
CA VAL A 152 13.86 -12.79 3.88
C VAL A 152 13.43 -14.08 3.18
N LEU A 153 13.11 -15.14 3.90
CA LEU A 153 12.62 -16.39 3.32
C LEU A 153 11.28 -16.20 2.61
N ALA A 154 10.30 -15.56 3.26
CA ALA A 154 9.01 -15.26 2.63
C ALA A 154 9.18 -14.39 1.37
N TYR A 155 10.08 -13.41 1.43
CA TYR A 155 10.39 -12.51 0.33
C TYR A 155 11.04 -13.24 -0.85
N VAL A 156 11.99 -14.15 -0.59
CA VAL A 156 12.59 -15.03 -1.59
C VAL A 156 11.52 -15.92 -2.25
N LEU A 157 10.62 -16.51 -1.46
CA LEU A 157 9.52 -17.32 -2.01
C LEU A 157 8.60 -16.52 -2.94
N ILE A 158 8.32 -15.26 -2.59
CA ILE A 158 7.51 -14.34 -3.41
C ILE A 158 8.26 -13.91 -4.67
N ALA A 159 9.50 -13.41 -4.52
CA ALA A 159 10.28 -12.84 -5.61
C ALA A 159 10.61 -13.85 -6.71
N PHE A 160 10.94 -15.09 -6.33
CA PHE A 160 11.23 -16.16 -7.28
C PHE A 160 9.97 -16.96 -7.69
N GLU A 161 8.78 -16.52 -7.26
CA GLU A 161 7.49 -17.20 -7.51
C GLU A 161 7.51 -18.72 -7.19
N LEU A 162 8.32 -19.14 -6.21
CA LEU A 162 8.44 -20.53 -5.80
C LEU A 162 7.15 -21.05 -5.13
N LEU A 163 6.36 -20.11 -4.61
CA LEU A 163 5.06 -20.35 -4.01
C LEU A 163 4.13 -19.20 -4.40
N HIS A 164 2.81 -19.46 -4.44
CA HIS A 164 1.83 -18.40 -4.66
C HIS A 164 2.00 -17.30 -3.60
N ARG A 165 2.19 -16.05 -4.04
CA ARG A 165 2.56 -14.90 -3.19
C ARG A 165 1.72 -14.76 -1.90
N THR A 166 0.42 -14.97 -2.00
CA THR A 166 -0.52 -14.93 -0.86
C THR A 166 -0.17 -16.00 0.18
N VAL A 167 0.15 -17.21 -0.25
CA VAL A 167 0.49 -18.32 0.66
C VAL A 167 1.84 -18.09 1.30
N ALA A 168 2.83 -17.58 0.55
CA ALA A 168 4.14 -17.23 1.11
C ALA A 168 4.04 -16.15 2.19
N ALA A 169 3.29 -15.05 1.92
CA ALA A 169 3.04 -14.00 2.90
C ALA A 169 2.29 -14.53 4.12
N MET A 170 1.24 -15.34 3.92
CA MET A 170 0.45 -15.95 4.99
C MET A 170 1.29 -16.87 5.87
N LEU A 171 2.13 -17.73 5.29
CA LEU A 171 3.02 -18.62 6.05
C LEU A 171 4.03 -17.82 6.88
N GLY A 172 4.64 -16.79 6.29
CA GLY A 172 5.58 -15.92 7.01
C GLY A 172 4.90 -15.20 8.18
N ALA A 173 3.77 -14.54 7.94
CA ALA A 173 3.00 -13.86 8.98
C ALA A 173 2.55 -14.83 10.07
N ALA A 174 1.97 -15.98 9.71
CA ALA A 174 1.53 -16.99 10.67
C ALA A 174 2.70 -17.55 11.50
N LEU A 175 3.86 -17.78 10.88
CA LEU A 175 5.05 -18.28 11.59
C LEU A 175 5.58 -17.25 12.60
N MET A 176 5.68 -15.98 12.23
CA MET A 176 6.09 -14.92 13.16
C MET A 176 5.12 -14.80 14.34
N MET A 177 3.82 -14.83 14.07
CA MET A 177 2.77 -14.81 15.09
C MET A 177 2.85 -16.02 16.02
N LEU A 178 3.01 -17.21 15.44
CA LEU A 178 3.10 -18.45 16.19
C LEU A 178 4.33 -18.42 17.11
N ILE A 179 5.50 -18.02 16.61
CA ILE A 179 6.72 -17.91 17.43
C ILE A 179 6.52 -16.89 18.54
N SER A 180 5.99 -15.71 18.23
CA SER A 180 5.76 -14.63 19.20
C SER A 180 4.87 -15.06 20.36
N TYR A 181 3.78 -15.80 20.08
CA TYR A 181 2.80 -16.22 21.10
C TYR A 181 3.07 -17.59 21.73
N THR A 182 4.00 -18.39 21.21
CA THR A 182 4.38 -19.67 21.80
C THR A 182 5.73 -19.56 22.49
N ILE A 183 6.82 -19.53 21.71
CA ILE A 183 8.19 -19.42 22.22
C ILE A 183 8.38 -18.08 22.92
N GLY A 184 7.88 -16.97 22.35
CA GLY A 184 7.96 -15.63 22.95
C GLY A 184 7.20 -15.48 24.26
N THR A 185 6.21 -16.34 24.55
CA THR A 185 5.52 -16.38 25.85
C THR A 185 6.37 -17.08 26.91
N ILE A 186 7.18 -18.07 26.52
CA ILE A 186 8.07 -18.81 27.43
C ILE A 186 9.39 -18.04 27.64
N TYR A 187 9.91 -17.48 26.55
CA TYR A 187 11.18 -16.75 26.46
C TYR A 187 10.90 -15.35 25.88
N PRO A 188 10.70 -14.32 26.73
CA PRO A 188 10.29 -12.98 26.30
C PRO A 188 11.17 -12.37 25.20
N GLU A 189 12.45 -12.71 25.14
CA GLU A 189 13.41 -12.26 24.12
C GLU A 189 13.11 -12.77 22.70
N PHE A 190 12.23 -13.77 22.56
CA PHE A 190 11.71 -14.29 21.28
C PHE A 190 10.38 -13.66 20.87
N ARG A 191 9.78 -12.79 21.70
CA ARG A 191 8.53 -12.12 21.38
C ARG A 191 8.80 -11.05 20.32
N ILE A 192 8.39 -11.34 19.09
CA ILE A 192 8.59 -10.46 17.94
C ILE A 192 7.69 -9.24 18.06
N TYR A 193 6.39 -9.48 18.29
CA TYR A 193 5.35 -8.46 18.11
C TYR A 193 3.97 -8.99 18.61
N SER A 194 3.03 -8.13 19.02
CA SER A 194 1.72 -8.45 19.66
C SER A 194 0.53 -8.34 18.71
N PHE A 195 -0.42 -9.28 18.65
CA PHE A 195 -1.59 -9.34 17.74
C PHE A 195 -2.28 -7.99 17.44
N GLU A 196 -2.42 -7.13 18.44
CA GLU A 196 -3.00 -5.80 18.28
C GLU A 196 -2.23 -4.91 17.30
N ARG A 197 -0.89 -4.95 17.32
CA ARG A 197 -0.03 -4.07 16.51
C ARG A 197 0.00 -4.34 15.00
N ALA A 198 -0.42 -5.51 14.52
CA ALA A 198 -0.25 -6.01 13.15
C ALA A 198 -1.59 -6.21 12.54
N ILE A 199 -2.63 -6.41 13.36
CA ILE A 199 -3.90 -5.82 12.97
C ILE A 199 -3.73 -4.31 12.73
N ALA A 200 -2.99 -3.58 13.59
CA ALA A 200 -2.72 -2.17 13.35
C ALA A 200 -1.73 -1.88 12.20
N ALA A 201 -0.83 -2.81 11.85
CA ALA A 201 0.07 -2.67 10.71
C ALA A 201 -0.66 -2.81 9.37
N ILE A 202 -1.83 -3.46 9.35
CA ILE A 202 -2.65 -3.56 8.15
C ILE A 202 -3.25 -2.20 7.82
N ASP A 203 -2.86 -1.66 6.67
CA ASP A 203 -3.47 -0.46 6.13
C ASP A 203 -4.87 -0.76 5.55
N MET A 204 -5.90 -0.46 6.35
CA MET A 204 -7.29 -0.66 5.94
C MET A 204 -7.75 0.30 4.82
N ASN A 205 -7.10 1.46 4.65
CA ASN A 205 -7.39 2.33 3.52
C ASN A 205 -7.01 1.61 2.22
N VAL A 206 -5.80 1.04 2.14
CA VAL A 206 -5.35 0.26 0.99
C VAL A 206 -6.31 -0.90 0.70
N ILE A 207 -6.65 -1.71 1.71
CA ILE A 207 -7.51 -2.90 1.55
C ILE A 207 -8.92 -2.52 1.05
N PHE A 208 -9.57 -1.53 1.68
CA PHE A 208 -10.92 -1.15 1.30
C PHE A 208 -10.98 -0.37 -0.02
N LEU A 209 -9.94 0.41 -0.34
CA LEU A 209 -9.82 1.07 -1.64
C LEU A 209 -9.75 0.04 -2.77
N LEU A 210 -8.84 -0.95 -2.65
CA LEU A 210 -8.72 -2.02 -3.63
C LEU A 210 -10.02 -2.82 -3.76
N MET A 211 -10.64 -3.20 -2.64
CA MET A 211 -11.91 -3.93 -2.65
C MET A 211 -13.02 -3.12 -3.36
N GLY A 212 -13.16 -1.83 -3.04
CA GLY A 212 -14.17 -0.97 -3.66
C GLY A 212 -13.96 -0.83 -5.17
N MET A 213 -12.72 -0.65 -5.61
CA MET A 213 -12.39 -0.58 -7.04
C MET A 213 -12.64 -1.93 -7.73
N MET A 214 -12.15 -3.05 -7.20
CA MET A 214 -12.39 -4.38 -7.76
C MET A 214 -13.88 -4.67 -7.96
N ILE A 215 -14.74 -4.24 -7.02
CA ILE A 215 -16.20 -4.38 -7.15
C ILE A 215 -16.73 -3.54 -8.32
N ILE A 216 -16.36 -2.26 -8.42
CA ILE A 216 -16.84 -1.37 -9.49
C ILE A 216 -16.46 -1.94 -10.87
N VAL A 217 -15.21 -2.38 -11.00
CA VAL A 217 -14.69 -2.93 -12.27
C VAL A 217 -15.27 -4.29 -12.58
N GLY A 218 -15.42 -5.13 -11.55
CA GLY A 218 -16.09 -6.42 -11.61
C GLY A 218 -17.51 -6.33 -12.18
N ILE A 219 -18.25 -5.29 -11.82
CA ILE A 219 -19.58 -5.04 -12.38
C ILE A 219 -19.47 -4.51 -13.82
N LEU A 220 -18.57 -3.56 -14.08
CA LEU A 220 -18.40 -2.95 -15.40
C LEU A 220 -17.93 -3.94 -16.48
N LYS A 221 -17.07 -4.90 -16.16
CA LYS A 221 -16.58 -5.88 -17.15
C LYS A 221 -17.70 -6.72 -17.76
N ASN A 222 -18.77 -6.98 -17.00
CA ASN A 222 -19.94 -7.73 -17.47
C ASN A 222 -20.75 -6.99 -18.54
N THR A 223 -20.52 -5.69 -18.73
CA THR A 223 -21.21 -4.88 -19.75
C THR A 223 -20.62 -5.04 -21.15
N GLY A 224 -19.40 -5.59 -21.28
CA GLY A 224 -18.67 -5.67 -22.55
C GLY A 224 -17.94 -4.37 -22.95
N VAL A 225 -17.84 -3.39 -22.05
CA VAL A 225 -17.23 -2.07 -22.33
C VAL A 225 -15.77 -2.18 -22.79
N PHE A 226 -14.98 -3.07 -22.18
CA PHE A 226 -13.55 -3.21 -22.52
C PHE A 226 -13.34 -3.80 -23.91
N GLN A 227 -14.12 -4.83 -24.27
CA GLN A 227 -14.13 -5.41 -25.61
C GLN A 227 -14.57 -4.37 -26.64
N TRP A 228 -15.62 -3.61 -26.33
CA TRP A 228 -16.11 -2.54 -27.20
C TRP A 228 -15.06 -1.45 -27.42
N CYS A 229 -14.35 -1.02 -26.37
CA CYS A 229 -13.26 -0.04 -26.47
C CYS A 229 -12.13 -0.53 -27.39
N ALA A 230 -11.82 -1.83 -27.37
CA ALA A 230 -10.83 -2.40 -28.27
C ALA A 230 -11.29 -2.40 -29.74
N TYR A 231 -12.57 -2.71 -30.00
CA TYR A 231 -13.16 -2.53 -31.33
C TYR A 231 -13.06 -1.06 -31.79
N VAL A 232 -13.40 -0.10 -30.92
CA VAL A 232 -13.29 1.33 -31.23
C VAL A 232 -11.84 1.70 -31.54
N SER A 233 -10.88 1.19 -30.77
CA SER A 233 -9.45 1.40 -30.99
C SER A 233 -9.00 0.93 -32.36
N TYR A 234 -9.43 -0.27 -32.77
CA TYR A 234 -9.17 -0.81 -34.12
C TYR A 234 -9.78 0.04 -35.23
N LYS A 235 -11.06 0.43 -35.07
CA LYS A 235 -11.77 1.27 -36.03
C LYS A 235 -11.08 2.63 -36.23
N VAL A 236 -10.65 3.26 -35.13
CA VAL A 236 -9.95 4.57 -35.17
C VAL A 236 -8.57 4.43 -35.82
N ALA A 237 -7.88 3.32 -35.59
CA ALA A 237 -6.58 3.04 -36.20
C ALA A 237 -6.64 2.80 -37.72
N LYS A 238 -7.83 2.55 -38.28
CA LYS A 238 -8.06 2.26 -39.72
C LYS A 238 -7.14 1.15 -40.24
N GLY A 239 -6.95 0.10 -39.42
CA GLY A 239 -6.12 -1.06 -39.77
C GLY A 239 -4.61 -0.82 -39.78
N LYS A 240 -4.13 0.37 -39.38
CA LYS A 240 -2.69 0.62 -39.22
C LYS A 240 -2.23 0.11 -37.85
N VAL A 241 -1.29 -0.84 -37.84
CA VAL A 241 -0.85 -1.54 -36.63
C VAL A 241 -0.15 -0.59 -35.64
N PHE A 242 0.72 0.31 -36.09
CA PHE A 242 1.40 1.23 -35.17
C PHE A 242 0.43 2.22 -34.47
N PRO A 243 -0.44 2.97 -35.18
CA PRO A 243 -1.48 3.79 -34.56
C PRO A 243 -2.40 2.99 -33.63
N LEU A 244 -2.75 1.76 -34.01
CA LEU A 244 -3.52 0.86 -33.15
C LEU A 244 -2.82 0.59 -31.82
N THR A 245 -1.53 0.23 -31.85
CA THR A 245 -0.72 0.03 -30.64
C THR A 245 -0.69 1.29 -29.79
N VAL A 246 -0.52 2.47 -30.38
CA VAL A 246 -0.51 3.75 -29.63
C VAL A 246 -1.87 4.06 -28.99
N ILE A 247 -2.97 3.83 -29.71
CA ILE A 247 -4.32 4.05 -29.17
C ILE A 247 -4.60 3.08 -28.03
N LEU A 248 -4.24 1.80 -28.19
CA LEU A 248 -4.41 0.80 -27.14
C LEU A 248 -3.51 1.11 -25.94
N MET A 249 -2.26 1.53 -26.14
CA MET A 249 -1.39 1.98 -25.04
C MET A 249 -1.97 3.19 -24.30
N ALA A 250 -2.49 4.19 -25.02
CA ALA A 250 -3.12 5.35 -24.39
C ALA A 250 -4.39 4.94 -23.63
N PHE A 251 -5.22 4.06 -24.20
CA PHE A 251 -6.38 3.51 -23.52
C PHE A 251 -5.99 2.74 -22.27
N THR A 252 -4.99 1.85 -22.35
CA THR A 252 -4.48 1.08 -21.21
C THR A 252 -3.93 2.00 -20.13
N ALA A 253 -3.15 3.02 -20.49
CA ALA A 253 -2.57 3.94 -19.51
C ALA A 253 -3.64 4.76 -18.79
N VAL A 254 -4.64 5.29 -19.52
CA VAL A 254 -5.76 6.03 -18.93
C VAL A 254 -6.62 5.11 -18.07
N THR A 255 -6.92 3.90 -18.54
CA THR A 255 -7.69 2.89 -17.80
C THR A 255 -6.95 2.56 -16.50
N SER A 256 -5.66 2.21 -16.59
CA SER A 256 -4.82 1.90 -15.43
C SER A 256 -4.57 3.10 -14.51
N ALA A 257 -4.79 4.35 -14.94
CA ALA A 257 -4.72 5.51 -14.05
C ALA A 257 -5.94 5.62 -13.11
N PHE A 258 -7.03 4.92 -13.39
CA PHE A 258 -8.24 4.92 -12.55
C PHE A 258 -8.60 3.54 -12.00
N LEU A 259 -7.90 2.52 -12.48
CA LEU A 259 -8.18 1.10 -12.25
C LEU A 259 -6.85 0.44 -11.93
N ASP A 260 -6.83 -0.60 -11.11
CA ASP A 260 -5.57 -1.29 -10.87
C ASP A 260 -5.02 -1.90 -12.18
N ASN A 261 -3.70 -1.89 -12.28
CA ASN A 261 -2.94 -2.39 -13.42
C ASN A 261 -3.23 -3.86 -13.76
N VAL A 262 -3.37 -4.73 -12.76
CA VAL A 262 -3.67 -6.16 -12.95
C VAL A 262 -5.03 -6.35 -13.60
N THR A 263 -6.08 -5.73 -13.06
CA THR A 263 -7.44 -5.82 -13.60
C THR A 263 -7.51 -5.24 -15.01
N THR A 264 -6.83 -4.13 -15.26
CA THR A 264 -6.74 -3.54 -16.61
C THR A 264 -6.16 -4.54 -17.60
N MET A 265 -5.07 -5.22 -17.24
CA MET A 265 -4.43 -6.19 -18.12
C MET A 265 -5.20 -7.52 -18.23
N LEU A 266 -5.86 -8.01 -17.18
CA LEU A 266 -6.74 -9.18 -17.25
C LEU A 266 -7.81 -9.02 -18.33
N LEU A 267 -8.38 -7.81 -18.43
CA LEU A 267 -9.44 -7.49 -19.36
C LEU A 267 -8.92 -7.26 -20.78
N LEU A 268 -7.77 -6.58 -20.91
CA LEU A 268 -7.23 -6.19 -22.21
C LEU A 268 -6.40 -7.27 -22.89
N THR A 269 -5.78 -8.18 -22.14
CA THR A 269 -4.86 -9.19 -22.70
C THR A 269 -5.55 -10.08 -23.73
N GLY A 270 -6.70 -10.66 -23.38
CA GLY A 270 -7.43 -11.54 -24.30
C GLY A 270 -7.83 -10.82 -25.59
N VAL A 271 -8.29 -9.57 -25.47
CA VAL A 271 -8.71 -8.77 -26.62
C VAL A 271 -7.52 -8.35 -27.48
N ALA A 272 -6.40 -7.98 -26.87
CA ALA A 272 -5.17 -7.66 -27.57
C ALA A 272 -4.59 -8.87 -28.30
N ILE A 273 -4.65 -10.08 -27.73
CA ILE A 273 -4.25 -11.31 -28.42
C ILE A 273 -5.12 -11.53 -29.66
N GLU A 274 -6.44 -11.47 -29.53
CA GLU A 274 -7.35 -11.65 -30.66
C GLU A 274 -7.07 -10.64 -31.78
N ILE A 275 -6.92 -9.36 -31.44
CA ILE A 275 -6.60 -8.30 -32.41
C ILE A 275 -5.25 -8.56 -33.10
N ALA A 276 -4.21 -8.95 -32.35
CA ALA A 276 -2.89 -9.22 -32.90
C ALA A 276 -2.92 -10.42 -33.87
N VAL A 277 -3.58 -11.52 -33.48
CA VAL A 277 -3.74 -12.71 -34.33
C VAL A 277 -4.45 -12.36 -35.63
N SER A 278 -5.54 -11.61 -35.56
CA SER A 278 -6.26 -11.18 -36.75
C SER A 278 -5.46 -10.23 -37.65
N CYS A 279 -4.53 -9.46 -37.08
CA CYS A 279 -3.58 -8.65 -37.85
C CYS A 279 -2.38 -9.46 -38.36
N SER A 280 -2.35 -10.79 -38.20
CA SER A 280 -1.18 -11.64 -38.48
C SER A 280 0.09 -11.17 -37.76
N LEU A 281 -0.07 -10.59 -36.58
CA LEU A 281 1.00 -10.08 -35.72
C LEU A 281 1.23 -11.05 -34.56
N ASN A 282 2.48 -11.24 -34.15
CA ASN A 282 2.76 -11.93 -32.89
C ASN A 282 2.13 -11.12 -31.73
N PRO A 283 1.24 -11.70 -30.91
CA PRO A 283 0.58 -11.01 -29.79
C PRO A 283 1.52 -10.32 -28.83
N LEU A 284 2.73 -10.85 -28.63
CA LEU A 284 3.73 -10.25 -27.74
C LEU A 284 4.12 -8.83 -28.17
N TYR A 285 4.06 -8.52 -29.47
CA TYR A 285 4.37 -7.19 -30.00
C TYR A 285 3.30 -6.14 -29.68
N LEU A 286 2.13 -6.57 -29.23
CA LEU A 286 1.08 -5.71 -28.72
C LEU A 286 1.02 -5.76 -27.18
N LEU A 287 1.15 -6.96 -26.60
CA LEU A 287 1.05 -7.15 -25.15
C LEU A 287 2.18 -6.46 -24.36
N ILE A 288 3.44 -6.58 -24.80
CA ILE A 288 4.57 -5.96 -24.07
C ILE A 288 4.39 -4.44 -24.00
N PRO A 289 4.13 -3.71 -25.10
CA PRO A 289 3.82 -2.28 -25.03
C PRO A 289 2.64 -1.93 -24.11
N LEU A 290 1.58 -2.75 -24.08
CA LEU A 290 0.42 -2.50 -23.23
C LEU A 290 0.74 -2.64 -21.75
N VAL A 291 1.52 -3.66 -21.38
CA VAL A 291 2.00 -3.85 -20.00
C VAL A 291 2.89 -2.68 -19.56
N LEU A 292 3.80 -2.24 -20.42
CA LEU A 292 4.64 -1.07 -20.13
C LEU A 292 3.78 0.19 -19.95
N ALA A 293 2.77 0.35 -20.80
CA ALA A 293 1.83 1.46 -20.72
C ALA A 293 0.92 1.39 -19.49
N SER A 294 0.48 0.21 -19.03
CA SER A 294 -0.32 0.07 -17.82
C SER A 294 0.47 0.54 -16.60
N ASN A 295 1.74 0.13 -16.48
CA ASN A 295 2.56 0.53 -15.34
C ASN A 295 2.84 2.04 -15.35
N VAL A 296 3.19 2.62 -16.51
CA VAL A 296 3.39 4.07 -16.65
C VAL A 296 2.11 4.85 -16.36
N GLY A 297 0.97 4.40 -16.88
CA GLY A 297 -0.33 5.03 -16.65
C GLY A 297 -0.79 4.93 -15.21
N GLY A 298 -0.64 3.76 -14.58
CA GLY A 298 -0.98 3.52 -13.19
C GLY A 298 -0.16 4.35 -12.20
N THR A 299 1.08 4.69 -12.58
CA THR A 299 1.95 5.56 -11.77
C THR A 299 1.41 7.01 -11.68
N ALA A 300 0.58 7.44 -12.63
CA ALA A 300 0.15 8.83 -12.75
C ALA A 300 -0.80 9.30 -11.64
N THR A 301 -1.44 8.37 -10.92
CA THR A 301 -2.43 8.67 -9.90
C THR A 301 -2.22 7.82 -8.65
N LEU A 302 -2.87 8.23 -7.56
CA LEU A 302 -2.83 7.50 -6.29
C LEU A 302 -3.37 6.06 -6.39
N ILE A 303 -4.27 5.78 -7.33
CA ILE A 303 -5.08 4.53 -7.33
C ILE A 303 -4.57 3.51 -8.33
N GLY A 304 -3.88 3.97 -9.38
CA GLY A 304 -3.60 3.14 -10.54
C GLY A 304 -2.66 1.94 -10.31
N ASP A 305 -1.84 2.01 -9.26
CA ASP A 305 -0.92 0.93 -8.86
C ASP A 305 -0.91 0.81 -7.32
N PRO A 306 -0.92 -0.40 -6.72
CA PRO A 306 -0.91 -0.50 -5.27
C PRO A 306 0.27 0.15 -4.53
N PRO A 307 1.51 0.20 -5.08
CA PRO A 307 2.59 1.02 -4.51
C PRO A 307 2.18 2.47 -4.25
N ASN A 308 1.44 3.09 -5.18
CA ASN A 308 0.99 4.47 -5.02
C ASN A 308 -0.03 4.61 -3.90
N ILE A 309 -0.99 3.68 -3.82
CA ILE A 309 -1.99 3.66 -2.74
C ILE A 309 -1.28 3.57 -1.38
N MET A 310 -0.31 2.67 -1.28
CA MET A 310 0.48 2.43 -0.07
C MET A 310 1.29 3.67 0.34
N ILE A 311 1.98 4.31 -0.62
CA ILE A 311 2.73 5.53 -0.39
C ILE A 311 1.80 6.66 0.04
N GLY A 312 0.68 6.87 -0.67
CA GLY A 312 -0.21 7.97 -0.36
C GLY A 312 -0.95 7.80 0.97
N SER A 313 -1.30 6.57 1.34
CA SER A 313 -1.89 6.30 2.66
C SER A 313 -0.87 6.53 3.78
N TYR A 314 0.37 6.03 3.63
CA TYR A 314 1.42 6.18 4.63
C TYR A 314 1.87 7.64 4.80
N ALA A 315 2.07 8.35 3.69
CA ALA A 315 2.54 9.74 3.67
C ALA A 315 1.40 10.77 3.76
N SER A 316 0.13 10.33 3.88
CA SER A 316 -1.06 11.18 3.86
C SER A 316 -1.16 12.09 2.61
N LEU A 317 -0.72 11.59 1.46
CA LEU A 317 -0.77 12.30 0.18
C LEU A 317 -2.13 12.15 -0.48
N THR A 318 -2.62 13.25 -1.05
CA THR A 318 -3.90 13.30 -1.73
C THR A 318 -3.82 12.79 -3.17
N PHE A 319 -4.98 12.50 -3.76
CA PHE A 319 -5.05 12.10 -5.16
C PHE A 319 -4.49 13.21 -6.08
N MET A 320 -4.75 14.47 -5.72
CA MET A 320 -4.27 15.62 -6.50
C MET A 320 -2.76 15.79 -6.40
N ASP A 321 -2.14 15.45 -5.27
CA ASP A 321 -0.68 15.53 -5.12
C ASP A 321 0.01 14.60 -6.12
N PHE A 322 -0.49 13.37 -6.27
CA PHE A 322 0.00 12.43 -7.30
C PHE A 322 -0.20 12.97 -8.73
N VAL A 323 -1.39 13.51 -9.04
CA VAL A 323 -1.68 14.02 -10.38
C VAL A 323 -0.76 15.19 -10.73
N VAL A 324 -0.55 16.13 -9.80
CA VAL A 324 0.31 17.29 -10.00
C VAL A 324 1.77 16.89 -10.13
N ALA A 325 2.24 15.97 -9.28
CA ALA A 325 3.63 15.55 -9.26
C ALA A 325 4.01 14.64 -10.45
N LEU A 326 3.13 13.71 -10.83
CA LEU A 326 3.50 12.56 -11.68
C LEU A 326 2.78 12.52 -13.04
N ALA A 327 1.58 13.09 -13.19
CA ALA A 327 0.80 12.87 -14.43
C ALA A 327 1.49 13.41 -15.68
N LEU A 328 2.10 14.61 -15.61
CA LEU A 328 2.83 15.19 -16.74
C LEU A 328 4.06 14.33 -17.11
N LEU A 329 4.80 13.83 -16.11
CA LEU A 329 5.91 12.91 -16.32
C LEU A 329 5.46 11.62 -17.00
N CYS A 330 4.34 11.04 -16.57
CA CYS A 330 3.78 9.85 -17.20
C CYS A 330 3.37 10.12 -18.66
N VAL A 331 2.79 11.29 -18.97
CA VAL A 331 2.48 11.68 -20.36
C VAL A 331 3.76 11.77 -21.21
N VAL A 332 4.81 12.41 -20.71
CA VAL A 332 6.11 12.48 -21.41
C VAL A 332 6.67 11.08 -21.63
N THR A 333 6.61 10.22 -20.61
CA THR A 333 7.10 8.84 -20.67
C THR A 333 6.29 8.00 -21.66
N MET A 334 4.97 8.20 -21.78
CA MET A 334 4.12 7.54 -22.77
C MET A 334 4.47 7.94 -24.21
N VAL A 335 4.85 9.19 -24.44
CA VAL A 335 5.37 9.64 -25.74
C VAL A 335 6.69 8.93 -26.05
N VAL A 336 7.60 8.86 -25.09
CA VAL A 336 8.88 8.14 -25.24
C VAL A 336 8.66 6.64 -25.48
N LEU A 337 7.72 6.02 -24.75
CA LEU A 337 7.32 4.62 -24.97
C LEU A 337 6.80 4.41 -26.39
N SER A 338 5.99 5.32 -26.91
CA SER A 338 5.47 5.25 -28.29
C SER A 338 6.58 5.31 -29.33
N VAL A 339 7.60 6.14 -29.11
CA VAL A 339 8.79 6.20 -29.97
C VAL A 339 9.61 4.92 -29.84
N PHE A 340 9.86 4.45 -28.61
CA PHE A 340 10.59 3.21 -28.34
C PHE A 340 9.94 2.00 -29.04
N VAL A 341 8.62 1.86 -28.90
CA VAL A 341 7.83 0.80 -29.53
C VAL A 341 7.95 0.84 -31.06
N LYS A 342 7.97 2.04 -31.65
CA LYS A 342 8.19 2.22 -33.09
C LYS A 342 9.59 1.74 -33.51
N LEU A 343 10.62 2.03 -32.72
CA LEU A 343 12.00 1.65 -33.02
C LEU A 343 12.21 0.13 -32.91
N VAL A 344 11.62 -0.51 -31.88
CA VAL A 344 11.78 -1.94 -31.64
C VAL A 344 10.93 -2.79 -32.59
N TRP A 345 9.64 -2.46 -32.75
CA TRP A 345 8.68 -3.30 -33.48
C TRP A 345 8.17 -2.70 -34.80
N GLY A 346 8.60 -1.51 -35.20
CA GLY A 346 8.08 -0.82 -36.39
C GLY A 346 8.21 -1.63 -37.68
N LYS A 347 9.27 -2.42 -37.85
CA LYS A 347 9.42 -3.33 -39.00
C LYS A 347 8.35 -4.43 -39.01
N ALA A 348 8.09 -5.05 -37.86
CA ALA A 348 7.06 -6.08 -37.72
C ALA A 348 5.66 -5.50 -37.95
N PHE A 349 5.39 -4.28 -37.47
CA PHE A 349 4.13 -3.58 -37.71
C PHE A 349 3.91 -3.28 -39.19
N ASN A 350 4.95 -2.83 -39.90
CA ASN A 350 4.86 -2.58 -41.34
C ASN A 350 4.58 -3.87 -42.13
N SER A 351 5.23 -4.98 -41.77
CA SER A 351 5.01 -6.28 -42.40
C SER A 351 3.59 -6.82 -42.14
N ALA A 352 3.10 -6.74 -40.90
CA ALA A 352 1.74 -7.15 -40.55
C ALA A 352 0.68 -6.29 -41.28
N GLN A 353 0.91 -4.98 -41.36
CA GLN A 353 0.03 -4.07 -42.09
C GLN A 353 -0.08 -4.40 -43.58
N ALA A 354 0.99 -4.90 -44.21
CA ALA A 354 0.96 -5.30 -45.62
C ALA A 354 0.08 -6.54 -45.88
N THR A 355 -0.20 -7.35 -44.86
CA THR A 355 -1.03 -8.56 -44.95
C THR A 355 -2.52 -8.26 -44.76
N ILE A 356 -2.88 -7.11 -44.17
CA ILE A 356 -4.27 -6.72 -43.93
C ILE A 356 -4.90 -6.26 -45.25
N SER A 357 -5.58 -7.18 -45.94
CA SER A 357 -6.16 -6.94 -47.26
C SER A 357 -7.55 -6.27 -47.22
N ASN A 358 -8.33 -6.44 -46.14
CA ASN A 358 -9.64 -5.80 -45.96
C ASN A 358 -9.89 -5.35 -44.51
N VAL A 359 -9.54 -4.09 -44.22
CA VAL A 359 -9.78 -3.46 -42.92
C VAL A 359 -11.27 -3.38 -42.59
N ASP A 360 -12.12 -3.14 -43.59
CA ASP A 360 -13.55 -2.89 -43.39
C ASP A 360 -14.32 -4.16 -43.00
N THR A 361 -14.01 -5.32 -43.60
CA THR A 361 -14.64 -6.60 -43.23
C THR A 361 -14.28 -7.00 -41.81
N PHE A 362 -12.99 -6.91 -41.45
CA PHE A 362 -12.55 -7.25 -40.10
C PHE A 362 -13.10 -6.26 -39.06
N THR A 363 -13.21 -4.97 -39.39
CA THR A 363 -13.87 -3.99 -38.53
C THR A 363 -15.35 -4.35 -38.31
N ALA A 364 -16.03 -4.87 -39.33
CA ALA A 364 -17.42 -5.33 -39.21
C ALA A 364 -17.54 -6.59 -38.34
N GLU A 365 -16.63 -7.55 -38.47
CA GLU A 365 -16.55 -8.75 -37.61
C GLU A 365 -16.33 -8.38 -36.14
N LEU A 366 -15.36 -7.48 -35.87
CA LEU A 366 -15.09 -6.98 -34.52
C LEU A 366 -16.29 -6.26 -33.92
N LYS A 367 -16.99 -5.45 -34.72
CA LYS A 367 -18.22 -4.77 -34.29
C LYS A 367 -19.31 -5.77 -33.90
N GLU A 368 -19.38 -6.90 -34.60
CA GLU A 368 -20.37 -7.93 -34.32
C GLU A 368 -20.06 -8.70 -33.04
N LYS A 369 -18.78 -9.03 -32.83
CA LYS A 369 -18.28 -9.80 -31.69
C LYS A 369 -18.21 -8.98 -30.39
N TYR A 370 -17.73 -7.74 -30.46
CA TYR A 370 -17.46 -6.89 -29.30
C TYR A 370 -18.55 -5.83 -29.09
N LYS A 371 -19.74 -6.30 -28.73
CA LYS A 371 -20.90 -5.45 -28.44
C LYS A 371 -20.98 -5.15 -26.95
N ILE A 372 -21.58 -4.00 -26.65
CA ILE A 372 -22.05 -3.71 -25.29
C ILE A 372 -23.29 -4.57 -25.06
N TYR A 373 -23.22 -5.48 -24.08
CA TYR A 373 -24.30 -6.42 -23.76
C TYR A 373 -25.39 -5.78 -22.90
N ASP A 374 -25.02 -4.80 -22.05
CA ASP A 374 -25.94 -4.16 -21.11
C ASP A 374 -25.67 -2.64 -21.00
N MET A 375 -26.35 -1.88 -21.85
CA MET A 375 -26.23 -0.41 -21.86
C MET A 375 -26.73 0.27 -20.57
N PRO A 376 -27.86 -0.13 -19.97
CA PRO A 376 -28.30 0.42 -18.69
C PRO A 376 -27.26 0.23 -17.58
N LEU A 377 -26.73 -1.00 -17.42
CA LEU A 377 -25.72 -1.26 -16.41
C LEU A 377 -24.43 -0.46 -16.67
N LEU A 378 -24.02 -0.33 -17.94
CA LEU A 378 -22.89 0.50 -18.30
C LEU A 378 -23.12 1.97 -17.93
N THR A 379 -24.31 2.51 -18.20
CA THR A 379 -24.63 3.90 -17.88
C THR A 379 -24.58 4.14 -16.37
N TYR A 380 -25.20 3.27 -15.57
CA TYR A 380 -25.12 3.35 -14.11
C TYR A 380 -23.68 3.23 -13.62
N GLY A 381 -22.92 2.27 -14.16
CA GLY A 381 -21.54 2.06 -13.81
C GLY A 381 -20.64 3.26 -14.13
N LEU A 382 -20.80 3.89 -15.30
CA LEU A 382 -20.03 5.08 -15.68
C LEU A 382 -20.42 6.30 -14.85
N VAL A 383 -21.70 6.48 -14.53
CA VAL A 383 -22.15 7.57 -13.65
C VAL A 383 -21.58 7.40 -12.25
N VAL A 384 -21.64 6.18 -11.70
CA VAL A 384 -21.07 5.90 -10.37
C VAL A 384 -19.55 6.02 -10.38
N LEU A 385 -18.86 5.51 -11.41
CA LEU A 385 -17.42 5.69 -11.56
C LEU A 385 -17.04 7.18 -11.64
N GLY A 386 -17.78 7.98 -12.42
CA GLY A 386 -17.58 9.42 -12.48
C GLY A 386 -17.80 10.11 -11.12
N PHE A 387 -18.80 9.67 -10.36
CA PHE A 387 -19.03 10.13 -8.98
C PHE A 387 -17.89 9.73 -8.04
N THR A 388 -17.40 8.49 -8.11
CA THR A 388 -16.24 8.03 -7.32
C THR A 388 -14.99 8.82 -7.67
N VAL A 389 -14.71 9.07 -8.95
CA VAL A 389 -13.59 9.90 -9.39
C VAL A 389 -13.73 11.34 -8.88
N PHE A 390 -14.93 11.91 -8.91
CA PHE A 390 -15.18 13.22 -8.30
C PHE A 390 -14.87 13.24 -6.79
N LEU A 391 -15.24 12.18 -6.07
CA LEU A 391 -14.90 12.06 -4.64
C LEU A 391 -13.39 11.90 -4.44
N PHE A 392 -12.67 11.15 -5.28
CA PHE A 392 -11.21 11.07 -5.23
C PHE A 392 -10.57 12.44 -5.45
N LEU A 393 -11.02 13.20 -6.45
CA LEU A 393 -10.48 14.53 -6.73
C LEU A 393 -10.73 15.52 -5.59
N SER A 394 -11.82 15.37 -4.85
CA SER A 394 -12.20 16.29 -3.77
C SER A 394 -11.83 15.80 -2.36
N HIS A 395 -11.33 14.57 -2.19
CA HIS A 395 -11.14 13.93 -0.88
C HIS A 395 -10.30 14.77 0.09
N GLY A 396 -9.25 15.43 -0.41
CA GLY A 396 -8.35 16.25 0.39
C GLY A 396 -9.04 17.48 0.98
N TYR A 397 -10.06 18.01 0.28
CA TYR A 397 -10.90 19.10 0.80
C TYR A 397 -11.82 18.63 1.94
N TRP A 398 -12.23 17.36 1.92
CA TRP A 398 -13.12 16.79 2.93
C TRP A 398 -12.39 16.19 4.12
N HIS A 399 -11.05 16.13 4.10
CA HIS A 399 -10.24 15.34 5.03
C HIS A 399 -10.75 13.89 5.12
N MET A 400 -11.06 13.32 3.96
CA MET A 400 -11.68 12.01 3.82
C MET A 400 -10.69 11.01 3.23
N GLU A 401 -10.62 9.83 3.84
CA GLU A 401 -9.85 8.71 3.30
C GLU A 401 -10.36 8.26 1.92
N VAL A 402 -9.44 7.95 1.02
CA VAL A 402 -9.74 7.58 -0.38
C VAL A 402 -10.58 6.30 -0.46
N CYS A 403 -10.38 5.37 0.46
CA CYS A 403 -11.18 4.15 0.54
C CYS A 403 -12.69 4.42 0.75
N ILE A 404 -13.07 5.52 1.42
CA ILE A 404 -14.47 5.87 1.67
C ILE A 404 -15.17 6.19 0.34
N ALA A 405 -14.50 6.93 -0.54
CA ALA A 405 -15.02 7.22 -1.88
C ALA A 405 -15.24 5.94 -2.69
N ALA A 406 -14.27 5.03 -2.68
CA ALA A 406 -14.34 3.75 -3.40
C ALA A 406 -15.47 2.85 -2.86
N LEU A 407 -15.56 2.71 -1.54
CA LEU A 407 -16.62 1.93 -0.89
C LEU A 407 -18.01 2.51 -1.14
N ALA A 408 -18.16 3.83 -1.11
CA ALA A 408 -19.43 4.49 -1.44
C ALA A 408 -19.85 4.20 -2.89
N GLY A 409 -18.93 4.33 -3.84
CA GLY A 409 -19.17 3.99 -5.25
C GLY A 409 -19.53 2.51 -5.43
N ALA A 410 -18.77 1.62 -4.82
CA ALA A 410 -19.01 0.17 -4.86
C ALA A 410 -20.39 -0.17 -4.29
N ALA A 411 -20.74 0.35 -3.10
CA ALA A 411 -22.02 0.11 -2.46
C ALA A 411 -23.20 0.60 -3.31
N ILE A 412 -23.10 1.80 -3.91
CA ILE A 412 -24.15 2.34 -4.80
C ILE A 412 -24.29 1.46 -6.04
N LEU A 413 -23.20 1.14 -6.72
CA LEU A 413 -23.23 0.37 -7.96
C LEU A 413 -23.73 -1.06 -7.72
N THR A 414 -23.24 -1.73 -6.69
CA THR A 414 -23.72 -3.06 -6.29
C THR A 414 -25.20 -3.03 -5.98
N THR A 415 -25.68 -2.04 -5.23
CA THR A 415 -27.12 -1.88 -4.92
C THR A 415 -27.95 -1.74 -6.19
N VAL A 416 -27.56 -0.84 -7.10
CA VAL A 416 -28.25 -0.66 -8.38
C VAL A 416 -28.24 -1.94 -9.21
N ALA A 417 -27.10 -2.62 -9.30
CA ALA A 417 -26.94 -3.86 -10.05
C ALA A 417 -27.78 -5.01 -9.48
N MET A 418 -27.91 -5.09 -8.15
CA MET A 418 -28.75 -6.08 -7.47
C MET A 418 -30.24 -5.78 -7.64
N VAL A 419 -30.68 -4.53 -7.43
CA VAL A 419 -32.09 -4.14 -7.57
C VAL A 419 -32.58 -4.33 -9.01
N THR A 420 -31.71 -4.07 -9.98
CA THR A 420 -32.00 -4.30 -11.40
C THR A 420 -31.84 -5.76 -11.84
N LYS A 421 -31.50 -6.67 -10.91
CA LYS A 421 -31.24 -8.11 -11.14
C LYS A 421 -30.22 -8.38 -12.25
N LYS A 422 -29.28 -7.45 -12.45
CA LYS A 422 -28.24 -7.54 -13.47
C LYS A 422 -27.02 -8.30 -12.98
N VAL A 423 -26.78 -8.31 -11.67
CA VAL A 423 -25.64 -8.97 -11.03
C VAL A 423 -26.11 -9.80 -9.85
N ASN A 424 -25.51 -10.98 -9.68
CA ASN A 424 -25.68 -11.81 -8.49
C ASN A 424 -24.58 -11.47 -7.48
N LEU A 425 -24.96 -11.14 -6.25
CA LEU A 425 -24.03 -10.74 -5.18
C LEU A 425 -22.99 -11.83 -4.88
N LEU A 426 -23.40 -13.10 -4.77
CA LEU A 426 -22.47 -14.20 -4.49
C LEU A 426 -21.48 -14.35 -5.64
N HIS A 427 -21.97 -14.29 -6.89
CA HIS A 427 -21.08 -14.37 -8.05
C HIS A 427 -20.04 -13.24 -8.04
N MET A 428 -20.46 -12.00 -7.75
CA MET A 428 -19.57 -10.86 -7.65
C MET A 428 -18.52 -11.06 -6.55
N ILE A 429 -18.96 -11.45 -5.35
CA ILE A 429 -18.05 -11.70 -4.22
C ILE A 429 -17.08 -12.83 -4.52
N GLU A 430 -17.51 -13.89 -5.19
CA GLU A 430 -16.68 -15.08 -5.45
C GLU A 430 -15.76 -14.94 -6.67
N LYS A 431 -16.17 -14.20 -7.70
CA LYS A 431 -15.49 -14.19 -9.02
C LYS A 431 -14.93 -12.83 -9.43
N ASP A 432 -15.46 -11.75 -8.88
CA ASP A 432 -15.04 -10.41 -9.28
C ASP A 432 -14.06 -9.78 -8.29
N ILE A 433 -14.15 -10.14 -7.01
CA ILE A 433 -13.19 -9.71 -5.98
C ILE A 433 -11.97 -10.63 -5.96
N GLU A 434 -10.78 -10.04 -6.09
CA GLU A 434 -9.52 -10.77 -5.98
C GLU A 434 -9.10 -11.00 -4.53
N TRP A 435 -9.79 -11.91 -3.84
CA TRP A 435 -9.45 -12.29 -2.46
C TRP A 435 -7.97 -12.66 -2.24
N PRO A 436 -7.29 -13.38 -3.15
CA PRO A 436 -5.87 -13.66 -2.99
C PRO A 436 -5.00 -12.40 -2.91
N THR A 437 -5.35 -11.36 -3.68
CA THR A 437 -4.67 -10.07 -3.68
C THR A 437 -4.92 -9.36 -2.35
N LEU A 438 -6.17 -9.24 -1.89
CA LEU A 438 -6.48 -8.60 -0.59
C LEU A 438 -5.81 -9.31 0.60
N MET A 439 -5.85 -10.65 0.64
CA MET A 439 -5.17 -11.44 1.67
C MET A 439 -3.65 -11.26 1.62
N PHE A 440 -3.07 -11.18 0.42
CA PHE A 440 -1.65 -10.94 0.25
C PHE A 440 -1.23 -9.62 0.90
N PHE A 441 -1.95 -8.51 0.66
CA PHE A 441 -1.66 -7.23 1.31
C PHE A 441 -1.77 -7.31 2.83
N MET A 442 -2.84 -7.91 3.36
CA MET A 442 -3.01 -8.04 4.81
C MET A 442 -1.83 -8.79 5.45
N PHE A 443 -1.42 -9.94 4.91
CA PHE A 443 -0.31 -10.70 5.47
C PHE A 443 1.06 -10.07 5.21
N LEU A 444 1.22 -9.37 4.09
CA LEU A 444 2.43 -8.60 3.78
C LEU A 444 2.62 -7.45 4.78
N PHE A 445 1.56 -6.71 5.11
CA PHE A 445 1.62 -5.67 6.13
C PHE A 445 1.97 -6.21 7.52
N ILE A 446 1.45 -7.38 7.89
CA ILE A 446 1.85 -8.06 9.13
C ILE A 446 3.35 -8.40 9.11
N LEU A 447 3.86 -8.93 7.99
CA LEU A 447 5.29 -9.24 7.83
C LEU A 447 6.18 -8.00 7.93
N VAL A 448 5.81 -6.91 7.26
CA VAL A 448 6.54 -5.64 7.28
C VAL A 448 6.52 -5.04 8.68
N GLY A 449 5.36 -5.00 9.34
CA GLY A 449 5.23 -4.50 10.70
C GLY A 449 6.09 -5.28 11.70
N ALA A 450 6.25 -6.60 11.54
CA ALA A 450 7.10 -7.40 12.41
C ALA A 450 8.61 -7.07 12.27
N VAL A 451 9.10 -6.82 11.05
CA VAL A 451 10.50 -6.41 10.83
C VAL A 451 10.76 -4.95 11.18
N GLU A 452 9.73 -4.10 11.11
CA GLU A 452 9.74 -2.75 11.65
C GLU A 452 9.86 -2.77 13.19
N GLU A 453 9.02 -3.56 13.87
CA GLU A 453 9.05 -3.69 15.33
C GLU A 453 10.39 -4.18 15.87
N THR A 454 11.06 -5.05 15.14
CA THR A 454 12.35 -5.60 15.55
C THR A 454 13.53 -4.71 15.19
N GLY A 455 13.35 -3.71 14.33
CA GLY A 455 14.38 -2.72 13.98
C GLY A 455 15.18 -3.02 12.71
N LEU A 456 14.77 -3.98 11.87
CA LEU A 456 15.45 -4.25 10.59
C LEU A 456 15.39 -3.04 9.66
N LEU A 457 14.23 -2.40 9.58
CA LEU A 457 14.04 -1.25 8.69
C LEU A 457 14.89 -0.04 9.12
N ALA A 458 15.05 0.16 10.43
CA ALA A 458 15.95 1.13 11.03
C ALA A 458 17.41 0.93 10.58
N VAL A 459 17.92 -0.31 10.63
CA VAL A 459 19.29 -0.64 10.16
C VAL A 459 19.49 -0.30 8.69
N VAL A 460 18.49 -0.60 7.84
CA VAL A 460 18.55 -0.27 6.41
C VAL A 460 18.51 1.24 6.19
N ALA A 461 17.69 1.95 6.95
CA ALA A 461 17.58 3.40 6.86
C ALA A 461 18.88 4.11 7.25
N ASP A 462 19.52 3.69 8.36
CA ASP A 462 20.82 4.20 8.79
C ASP A 462 21.91 3.93 7.74
N TRP A 463 21.87 2.76 7.10
CA TRP A 463 22.77 2.43 6.00
C TRP A 463 22.57 3.39 4.81
N ILE A 464 21.33 3.63 4.37
CA ILE A 464 21.05 4.59 3.28
C ILE A 464 21.49 6.01 3.67
N LEU A 465 21.25 6.42 4.92
CA LEU A 465 21.67 7.73 5.42
C LEU A 465 23.20 7.87 5.37
N SER A 466 23.92 6.83 5.78
CA SER A 466 25.40 6.81 5.77
C SER A 466 25.97 6.88 4.35
N VAL A 467 25.38 6.15 3.39
CA VAL A 467 25.83 6.12 1.99
C VAL A 467 25.46 7.41 1.26
N SER A 468 24.31 8.01 1.59
CA SER A 468 23.89 9.28 1.01
C SER A 468 24.63 10.48 1.59
N GLY A 469 25.29 10.33 2.74
CA GLY A 469 25.91 11.44 3.47
C GLY A 469 24.89 12.45 4.03
N GLY A 470 23.60 12.10 4.08
CA GLY A 470 22.52 13.02 4.43
C GLY A 470 22.18 14.06 3.36
N GLU A 471 22.75 13.94 2.16
CA GLU A 471 22.54 14.88 1.06
C GLU A 471 21.28 14.53 0.26
N TYR A 472 20.35 15.48 0.19
CA TYR A 472 19.06 15.36 -0.52
C TYR A 472 19.17 14.69 -1.90
N LEU A 473 20.09 15.19 -2.74
CA LEU A 473 20.22 14.72 -4.12
C LEU A 473 20.66 13.26 -4.18
N MET A 474 21.56 12.86 -3.28
CA MET A 474 22.08 11.50 -3.22
C MET A 474 21.01 10.55 -2.68
N SER A 475 20.30 10.94 -1.61
CA SER A 475 19.21 10.13 -1.05
C SER A 475 18.08 9.91 -2.04
N MET A 476 17.64 10.96 -2.75
CA MET A 476 16.62 10.84 -3.80
C MET A 476 17.08 9.91 -4.93
N THR A 477 18.34 10.05 -5.37
CA THR A 477 18.92 9.20 -6.43
C THR A 477 19.02 7.75 -5.97
N LEU A 478 19.48 7.50 -4.74
CA LEU A 478 19.58 6.15 -4.18
C LEU A 478 18.21 5.51 -4.08
N ILE A 479 17.21 6.20 -3.52
CA ILE A 479 15.85 5.68 -3.42
C ILE A 479 15.29 5.36 -4.80
N LEU A 480 15.39 6.26 -5.77
CA LEU A 480 14.88 6.05 -7.12
C LEU A 480 15.52 4.83 -7.80
N TRP A 481 16.86 4.74 -7.80
CA TRP A 481 17.58 3.69 -8.52
C TRP A 481 17.54 2.35 -7.81
N VAL A 482 17.65 2.33 -6.48
CA VAL A 482 17.50 1.08 -5.70
C VAL A 482 16.08 0.56 -5.88
N ALA A 483 15.07 1.43 -5.79
CA ALA A 483 13.68 1.03 -6.04
C ALA A 483 13.48 0.49 -7.46
N ALA A 484 14.03 1.18 -8.47
CA ALA A 484 13.95 0.74 -9.86
C ALA A 484 14.56 -0.63 -10.10
N ILE A 485 15.78 -0.85 -9.62
CA ILE A 485 16.50 -2.11 -9.85
C ILE A 485 15.90 -3.24 -9.02
N MET A 486 15.61 -3.02 -7.74
CA MET A 486 15.02 -4.04 -6.89
C MET A 486 13.63 -4.44 -7.39
N SER A 487 12.80 -3.45 -7.73
CA SER A 487 11.47 -3.71 -8.28
C SER A 487 11.48 -4.30 -9.69
N ALA A 488 12.62 -4.29 -10.39
CA ALA A 488 12.75 -5.04 -11.64
C ALA A 488 12.84 -6.55 -11.39
N PHE A 489 13.35 -6.99 -10.24
CA PHE A 489 13.55 -8.40 -9.92
C PHE A 489 12.63 -8.91 -8.81
N VAL A 490 11.89 -8.02 -8.18
CA VAL A 490 10.91 -8.32 -7.14
C VAL A 490 9.62 -7.58 -7.46
N ASP A 491 8.48 -8.19 -7.17
CA ASP A 491 7.18 -7.54 -7.31
C ASP A 491 7.20 -6.17 -6.59
N ASN A 492 6.73 -5.14 -7.29
CA ASN A 492 6.72 -3.75 -6.84
C ASN A 492 5.93 -3.54 -5.53
N ILE A 493 4.97 -4.41 -5.23
CA ILE A 493 4.13 -4.34 -4.02
C ILE A 493 4.94 -4.63 -2.74
N PRO A 494 5.51 -5.84 -2.53
CA PRO A 494 6.25 -6.16 -1.31
C PRO A 494 7.50 -5.30 -1.15
N PHE A 495 8.15 -4.88 -2.24
CA PHE A 495 9.24 -3.93 -2.19
C PHE A 495 8.80 -2.57 -1.63
N THR A 496 7.73 -1.99 -2.15
CA THR A 496 7.24 -0.68 -1.67
C THR A 496 6.87 -0.73 -0.20
N ALA A 497 6.18 -1.80 0.23
CA ALA A 497 5.80 -2.01 1.62
C ALA A 497 6.99 -1.90 2.59
N THR A 498 8.11 -2.55 2.26
CA THR A 498 9.33 -2.47 3.08
C THR A 498 10.00 -1.11 3.08
N MET A 499 9.88 -0.37 1.99
CA MET A 499 10.50 0.94 1.85
C MET A 499 9.69 2.05 2.51
N LEU A 500 8.40 1.86 2.82
CA LEU A 500 7.57 2.90 3.41
C LEU A 500 8.17 3.46 4.71
N PRO A 501 8.51 2.64 5.73
CA PRO A 501 9.04 3.19 6.99
C PRO A 501 10.44 3.77 6.81
N ILE A 502 11.24 3.18 5.90
CA ILE A 502 12.58 3.65 5.57
C ILE A 502 12.51 5.06 4.96
N VAL A 503 11.65 5.26 3.94
CA VAL A 503 11.48 6.55 3.29
C VAL A 503 10.79 7.55 4.23
N GLY A 504 9.87 7.09 5.09
CA GLY A 504 9.24 7.91 6.12
C GLY A 504 10.27 8.54 7.04
N TYR A 505 11.13 7.71 7.64
CA TYR A 505 12.24 8.19 8.47
C TYR A 505 13.19 9.11 7.69
N LEU A 506 13.64 8.69 6.50
CA LEU A 506 14.57 9.48 5.70
C LEU A 506 14.00 10.86 5.32
N SER A 507 12.68 10.96 5.12
CA SER A 507 12.01 12.22 4.79
C SER A 507 11.96 13.20 5.96
N THR A 508 12.05 12.73 7.22
CA THR A 508 12.10 13.61 8.40
C THR A 508 13.51 14.07 8.73
N VAL A 509 14.53 13.25 8.43
CA VAL A 509 15.92 13.57 8.78
C VAL A 509 16.72 14.25 7.68
N ILE A 510 16.37 14.03 6.40
CA ILE A 510 17.08 14.66 5.28
C ILE A 510 16.48 16.05 4.99
N PRO A 511 17.27 17.12 5.10
CA PRO A 511 16.80 18.46 4.82
C PRO A 511 16.34 18.62 3.35
N GLY A 512 15.13 19.16 3.16
CA GLY A 512 14.57 19.41 1.82
C GLY A 512 14.08 18.17 1.09
N ALA A 513 13.99 17.01 1.76
CA ALA A 513 13.40 15.79 1.21
C ALA A 513 11.91 15.96 0.88
N GLU A 514 11.14 16.55 1.82
CA GLU A 514 9.68 16.74 1.73
C GLU A 514 9.01 15.51 1.09
N ASN A 515 8.09 15.71 0.12
CA ASN A 515 7.47 14.59 -0.57
C ASN A 515 8.30 14.00 -1.70
N THR A 516 9.48 14.56 -2.00
CA THR A 516 10.27 14.12 -3.16
C THR A 516 10.80 12.70 -3.00
N LEU A 517 11.10 12.25 -1.78
CA LEU A 517 11.52 10.86 -1.58
C LEU A 517 10.36 9.87 -1.79
N TRP A 518 9.12 10.28 -1.50
CA TRP A 518 7.92 9.51 -1.84
C TRP A 518 7.73 9.39 -3.35
N TRP A 519 7.94 10.48 -4.09
CA TRP A 519 7.90 10.48 -5.56
C TRP A 519 9.03 9.63 -6.16
N ALA A 520 10.23 9.65 -5.57
CA ALA A 520 11.33 8.78 -5.96
C ALA A 520 10.99 7.30 -5.77
N LEU A 521 10.39 6.94 -4.63
CA LEU A 521 9.94 5.58 -4.35
C LEU A 521 8.83 5.14 -5.31
N ALA A 522 7.80 5.98 -5.52
CA ALA A 522 6.69 5.69 -6.42
C ALA A 522 7.17 5.45 -7.86
N LEU A 523 7.98 6.38 -8.40
CA LEU A 523 8.52 6.26 -9.75
C LEU A 523 9.49 5.07 -9.87
N GLY A 524 10.36 4.89 -8.89
CA GLY A 524 11.30 3.78 -8.87
C GLY A 524 10.60 2.42 -8.84
N ALA A 525 9.65 2.22 -7.93
CA ALA A 525 8.90 0.97 -7.83
C ALA A 525 8.06 0.70 -9.09
N CYS A 526 7.23 1.66 -9.53
CA CYS A 526 6.34 1.43 -10.66
C CYS A 526 7.06 1.32 -12.00
N PHE A 527 8.05 2.18 -12.28
CA PHE A 527 8.79 2.10 -13.55
C PHE A 527 9.86 1.00 -13.51
N GLY A 528 10.41 0.67 -12.33
CA GLY A 528 11.28 -0.48 -12.12
C GLY A 528 10.60 -1.80 -12.49
N GLY A 529 9.33 -1.94 -12.13
CA GLY A 529 8.49 -3.10 -12.47
C GLY A 529 8.39 -3.40 -13.97
N ASN A 530 8.72 -2.44 -14.85
CA ASN A 530 8.81 -2.67 -16.30
C ASN A 530 10.06 -3.47 -16.73
N GLY A 531 11.05 -3.65 -15.86
CA GLY A 531 12.33 -4.24 -16.24
C GLY A 531 12.25 -5.73 -16.61
N THR A 532 11.40 -6.51 -15.93
CA THR A 532 11.30 -7.96 -16.15
C THR A 532 9.85 -8.47 -16.01
N ILE A 533 9.64 -9.76 -16.28
CA ILE A 533 8.31 -10.40 -16.17
C ILE A 533 7.80 -10.39 -14.72
N ILE A 534 8.67 -10.55 -13.73
CA ILE A 534 8.28 -10.68 -12.32
C ILE A 534 8.24 -9.33 -11.58
N GLY A 535 8.71 -8.25 -12.21
CA GLY A 535 8.83 -6.94 -11.55
C GLY A 535 7.49 -6.28 -11.21
N ALA A 536 6.41 -6.64 -11.92
CA ALA A 536 5.07 -6.18 -11.62
C ALA A 536 4.05 -7.29 -11.90
N SER A 537 3.01 -7.36 -11.06
CA SER A 537 1.99 -8.41 -11.16
C SER A 537 1.24 -8.39 -12.52
N ALA A 538 1.04 -7.20 -13.10
CA ALA A 538 0.41 -7.05 -14.41
C ALA A 538 1.22 -7.74 -15.53
N ASN A 539 2.55 -7.76 -15.41
CA ASN A 539 3.44 -8.40 -16.36
C ASN A 539 3.26 -9.93 -16.29
N VAL A 540 3.32 -10.50 -15.08
CA VAL A 540 3.15 -11.94 -14.82
C VAL A 540 1.80 -12.43 -15.34
N VAL A 541 0.72 -11.73 -15.00
CA VAL A 541 -0.63 -12.11 -15.41
C VAL A 541 -0.80 -12.06 -16.93
N THR A 542 -0.32 -10.99 -17.57
CA THR A 542 -0.39 -10.85 -19.03
C THR A 542 0.38 -11.97 -19.73
N MET A 543 1.60 -12.25 -19.27
CA MET A 543 2.44 -13.29 -19.87
C MET A 543 1.88 -14.69 -19.58
N GLY A 544 1.30 -14.93 -18.41
CA GLY A 544 0.62 -16.18 -18.08
C GLY A 544 -0.60 -16.44 -18.98
N ILE A 545 -1.42 -15.42 -19.25
CA ILE A 545 -2.53 -15.54 -20.20
C ILE A 545 -1.99 -15.80 -21.62
N ALA A 546 -0.97 -15.06 -22.06
CA ALA A 546 -0.36 -15.26 -23.37
C ALA A 546 0.18 -16.69 -23.54
N GLU A 547 0.87 -17.21 -22.53
CA GLU A 547 1.39 -18.57 -22.49
C GLU A 547 0.26 -19.61 -22.54
N SER A 548 -0.85 -19.37 -21.82
CA SER A 548 -2.01 -20.28 -21.83
C SER A 548 -2.64 -20.41 -23.23
N GLN A 549 -2.44 -19.40 -24.09
CA GLN A 549 -2.87 -19.38 -25.49
C GLN A 549 -1.76 -19.76 -26.49
N GLY A 550 -0.62 -20.29 -26.01
CA GLY A 550 0.47 -20.77 -26.85
C GLY A 550 1.54 -19.73 -27.20
N TYR A 551 1.43 -18.49 -26.73
CA TYR A 551 2.39 -17.41 -26.99
C TYR A 551 3.37 -17.27 -25.82
N LYS A 552 4.46 -18.04 -25.87
CA LYS A 552 5.49 -18.03 -24.82
C LYS A 552 6.58 -17.00 -25.10
N ILE A 553 7.01 -16.30 -24.06
CA ILE A 553 8.24 -15.50 -24.04
C ILE A 553 9.10 -15.95 -22.87
N SER A 554 10.41 -16.07 -23.11
CA SER A 554 11.34 -16.35 -22.01
C SER A 554 11.59 -15.10 -21.16
N PHE A 555 11.95 -15.29 -19.89
CA PHE A 555 12.35 -14.20 -18.99
C PHE A 555 13.38 -13.27 -19.64
N ILE A 556 14.44 -13.84 -20.22
CA ILE A 556 15.50 -13.09 -20.90
C ILE A 556 14.97 -12.39 -22.16
N GLY A 557 14.03 -13.02 -22.88
CA GLY A 557 13.39 -12.43 -24.05
C GLY A 557 12.64 -11.14 -23.71
N PHE A 558 11.80 -11.19 -22.67
CA PHE A 558 11.09 -10.02 -22.17
C PHE A 558 12.06 -8.95 -21.67
N MET A 559 13.01 -9.33 -20.81
CA MET A 559 14.00 -8.42 -20.24
C MET A 559 14.79 -7.68 -21.32
N LYS A 560 15.25 -8.37 -22.38
CA LYS A 560 15.95 -7.72 -23.49
C LYS A 560 15.13 -6.65 -24.21
N THR A 561 13.79 -6.79 -24.20
CA THR A 561 12.89 -5.82 -24.83
C THR A 561 12.43 -4.71 -23.88
N ALA A 562 12.20 -5.03 -22.61
CA ALA A 562 11.55 -4.14 -21.66
C ALA A 562 12.54 -3.39 -20.75
N PHE A 563 13.64 -4.04 -20.35
CA PHE A 563 14.68 -3.45 -19.50
C PHE A 563 15.32 -2.18 -20.09
N PRO A 564 15.62 -2.09 -21.40
CA PRO A 564 16.12 -0.84 -21.98
C PRO A 564 15.14 0.32 -21.81
N PHE A 565 13.84 0.07 -21.94
CA PHE A 565 12.82 1.09 -21.72
C PHE A 565 12.76 1.52 -20.24
N MET A 566 12.85 0.56 -19.30
CA MET A 566 12.93 0.87 -17.87
C MET A 566 14.09 1.82 -17.56
N ILE A 567 15.29 1.56 -18.08
CA ILE A 567 16.44 2.46 -17.86
C ILE A 567 16.18 3.86 -18.44
N ILE A 568 15.62 3.94 -19.65
CA ILE A 568 15.26 5.23 -20.26
C ILE A 568 14.24 5.97 -19.39
N SER A 569 13.19 5.29 -18.94
CA SER A 569 12.14 5.92 -18.14
C SER A 569 12.66 6.37 -16.77
N ILE A 570 13.53 5.60 -16.12
CA ILE A 570 14.16 5.99 -14.84
C ILE A 570 15.10 7.19 -15.00
N ILE A 571 15.84 7.30 -16.11
CA ILE A 571 16.62 8.51 -16.41
C ILE A 571 15.72 9.73 -16.55
N ILE A 572 14.55 9.59 -17.21
CA ILE A 572 13.58 10.68 -17.32
C ILE A 572 13.05 11.07 -15.93
N CYS A 573 12.72 10.08 -15.08
CA CYS A 573 12.33 10.33 -13.68
C CYS A 573 13.40 11.07 -12.89
N GLN A 574 14.67 10.65 -13.02
CA GLN A 574 15.80 11.29 -12.34
C GLN A 574 15.90 12.77 -12.72
N ILE A 575 15.85 13.06 -14.02
CA ILE A 575 15.90 14.44 -14.52
C ILE A 575 14.67 15.23 -14.04
N TRP A 576 13.49 14.62 -14.07
CA TRP A 576 12.25 15.25 -13.60
C TRP A 576 12.33 15.66 -12.13
N LEU A 577 12.73 14.75 -11.24
CA LEU A 577 12.85 15.02 -9.81
C LEU A 577 13.94 16.06 -9.49
N MET A 578 15.03 16.07 -10.27
CA MET A 578 16.08 17.08 -10.11
C MET A 578 15.61 18.49 -10.50
N VAL A 579 14.79 18.61 -11.55
CA VAL A 579 14.38 19.90 -12.13
C VAL A 579 13.14 20.46 -11.44
N PHE A 580 12.10 19.65 -11.27
CA PHE A 580 10.78 20.14 -10.85
C PHE A 580 10.56 20.09 -9.34
N LYS A 581 11.26 19.18 -8.62
CA LYS A 581 11.14 18.98 -7.17
C LYS A 581 9.68 19.14 -6.67
N PRO A 582 8.75 18.30 -7.14
CA PRO A 582 7.36 18.43 -6.76
C PRO A 582 7.23 18.30 -5.24
N ALA A 583 6.69 19.36 -4.63
CA ALA A 583 6.50 19.48 -3.20
C ALA A 583 5.45 18.50 -2.67
#